data_AF-A0A1D1ZQF0-F1
#
_entry.id   AF-A0A1D1ZQF0-F1
#
_cell.length_a   1.000
_cell.length_b   1.000
_cell.length_c   1.000
_cell.angle_alpha   90.00
_cell.angle_beta   90.00
_cell.angle_gamma   90.00
#
_symmetry.space_group_name_H-M   'P 1'
#
loop_
_entity.id
_entity.type
_entity.pdbx_description
1 polymer ?
#
loop_
_entity_poly.entity_id
_entity_poly.type
_entity_poly.pdbx_seq_one_letter_code
_entity_poly.pdbx_strand_id
1 'polypeptide(L)'
;NPILGETFQGAYPNGTQVYIEQIAHHPPISSWQVYDHDARYHFFGNGTWAASARGNSVKGQQTGANTVRFSHDDAEVSWEMPYLTIRGVLFGERYLKYGGSMRFQDAAHGLTCDVDIDTEGPGFFRSFFRRKKAHAQDAVHGVLRGKDGEELDVLTGSWLSHLEWEKGVCNGKLHTVWDAVKTPVDRAIAEREALPSDCRFRNDLVQLKTGTLDAAQRAKVELEQVQRADRRLRSEGLKRASA
;
A
#
# COMPACT_ATOMS: atom_id res chain seq x y z
N ASN A 1 4.93 -9.06 11.24
CA ASN A 1 4.52 -10.05 10.23
C ASN A 1 3.31 -10.78 10.77
N PRO A 2 2.15 -10.69 10.12
CA PRO A 2 0.97 -11.42 10.54
C PRO A 2 1.17 -12.95 10.46
N ILE A 3 0.49 -13.70 11.33
CA ILE A 3 0.44 -15.17 11.23
C ILE A 3 -0.61 -15.59 10.20
N LEU A 4 -0.51 -16.82 9.68
CA LEU A 4 -1.49 -17.34 8.72
C LEU A 4 -2.88 -17.38 9.35
N GLY A 5 -3.88 -16.81 8.66
CA GLY A 5 -5.26 -16.71 9.14
C GLY A 5 -5.49 -15.61 10.18
N GLU A 6 -4.50 -14.76 10.48
CA GLU A 6 -4.69 -13.57 11.31
C GLU A 6 -5.61 -12.58 10.60
N THR A 7 -6.54 -11.99 11.35
CA THR A 7 -7.55 -11.07 10.82
C THR A 7 -7.49 -9.70 11.48
N PHE A 8 -8.08 -8.71 10.82
CA PHE A 8 -8.50 -7.45 11.43
C PHE A 8 -9.81 -7.02 10.78
N GLN A 9 -10.74 -6.52 11.60
CA GLN A 9 -12.01 -5.98 11.12
C GLN A 9 -12.40 -4.72 11.90
N GLY A 10 -12.97 -3.74 11.21
CA GLY A 10 -13.39 -2.48 11.83
C GLY A 10 -14.11 -1.55 10.87
N ALA A 11 -14.41 -0.34 11.33
CA ALA A 11 -15.06 0.69 10.55
C ALA A 11 -14.48 2.09 10.84
N TYR A 12 -14.38 2.93 9.83
CA TYR A 12 -14.05 4.35 9.97
C TYR A 12 -15.26 5.15 10.51
N PRO A 13 -15.06 6.36 11.07
CA PRO A 13 -16.15 7.18 11.61
C PRO A 13 -17.28 7.50 10.61
N ASN A 14 -16.98 7.51 9.32
CA ASN A 14 -17.94 7.71 8.24
C ASN A 14 -18.73 6.42 7.86
N GLY A 15 -18.52 5.32 8.57
CA GLY A 15 -19.17 4.03 8.31
C GLY A 15 -18.47 3.14 7.28
N THR A 16 -17.37 3.59 6.64
CA THR A 16 -16.59 2.74 5.73
C THR A 16 -16.02 1.54 6.50
N GLN A 17 -16.33 0.33 6.05
CA GLN A 17 -15.91 -0.92 6.70
C GLN A 17 -14.58 -1.40 6.13
N VAL A 18 -13.75 -2.03 6.95
CA VAL A 18 -12.46 -2.62 6.56
C VAL A 18 -12.31 -4.03 7.12
N TYR A 19 -11.87 -4.95 6.26
CA TYR A 19 -11.57 -6.34 6.59
C TYR A 19 -10.20 -6.69 6.03
N ILE A 20 -9.37 -7.36 6.82
CA ILE A 20 -8.00 -7.76 6.43
C ILE A 20 -7.76 -9.18 6.93
N GLU A 21 -7.13 -10.01 6.10
CA GLU A 21 -6.69 -11.36 6.48
C GLU A 21 -5.29 -11.67 5.93
N GLN A 22 -4.47 -12.35 6.71
CA GLN A 22 -3.24 -12.96 6.24
C GLN A 22 -3.51 -14.32 5.60
N ILE A 23 -3.76 -14.33 4.29
CA ILE A 23 -4.17 -15.52 3.53
C ILE A 23 -3.02 -16.47 3.17
N ALA A 24 -1.75 -16.02 3.24
CA ALA A 24 -0.58 -16.89 3.01
C ALA A 24 0.62 -16.48 3.88
N HIS A 25 1.52 -17.41 4.19
CA HIS A 25 2.74 -17.12 4.97
C HIS A 25 4.06 -17.35 4.20
N HIS A 26 4.04 -18.20 3.16
CA HIS A 26 5.19 -18.43 2.28
C HIS A 26 4.76 -18.54 0.80
N PRO A 27 4.79 -17.43 0.03
CA PRO A 27 5.12 -16.07 0.46
C PRO A 27 4.05 -15.45 1.40
N PRO A 28 4.38 -14.42 2.19
CA PRO A 28 3.43 -13.77 3.08
C PRO A 28 2.48 -12.86 2.29
N ILE A 29 1.21 -13.25 2.17
CA ILE A 29 0.19 -12.46 1.46
C ILE A 29 -0.87 -12.00 2.46
N SER A 30 -1.10 -10.70 2.52
CA SER A 30 -2.27 -10.12 3.18
C SER A 30 -3.30 -9.72 2.12
N SER A 31 -4.57 -9.95 2.38
CA SER A 31 -5.69 -9.48 1.55
C SER A 31 -6.54 -8.51 2.35
N TRP A 32 -7.11 -7.53 1.67
CA TRP A 32 -7.99 -6.54 2.28
C TRP A 32 -9.23 -6.29 1.42
N GLN A 33 -10.30 -5.90 2.09
CA GLN A 33 -11.56 -5.46 1.52
C GLN A 33 -12.01 -4.22 2.29
N VAL A 34 -12.42 -3.16 1.59
CA VAL A 34 -12.88 -1.89 2.16
C VAL A 34 -14.15 -1.48 1.44
N TYR A 35 -15.26 -1.42 2.18
CA TYR A 35 -16.57 -1.11 1.65
C TYR A 35 -17.02 0.27 2.12
N ASP A 36 -17.34 1.17 1.19
CA ASP A 36 -17.99 2.44 1.51
C ASP A 36 -19.37 2.21 2.12
N HIS A 37 -19.74 3.03 3.12
CA HIS A 37 -21.03 2.93 3.80
C HIS A 37 -22.22 3.03 2.84
N ASP A 38 -22.13 3.92 1.85
CA ASP A 38 -23.18 4.19 0.87
C ASP A 38 -23.01 3.36 -0.42
N ALA A 39 -22.16 2.33 -0.37
CA ALA A 39 -21.81 1.48 -1.52
C ALA A 39 -21.32 2.27 -2.76
N ARG A 40 -20.69 3.43 -2.58
CA ARG A 40 -20.16 4.26 -3.68
C ARG A 40 -18.90 3.68 -4.30
N TYR A 41 -18.11 2.97 -3.50
CA TYR A 41 -16.92 2.28 -3.95
C TYR A 41 -16.62 1.05 -3.11
N HIS A 42 -15.88 0.12 -3.72
CA HIS A 42 -15.28 -1.03 -3.06
C HIS A 42 -13.77 -1.04 -3.36
N PHE A 43 -12.94 -0.91 -2.33
CA PHE A 43 -11.49 -0.96 -2.44
C PHE A 43 -10.96 -2.30 -1.91
N PHE A 44 -10.25 -3.04 -2.75
CA PHE A 44 -9.79 -4.38 -2.41
C PHE A 44 -8.44 -4.70 -3.03
N GLY A 45 -7.84 -5.78 -2.55
CA GLY A 45 -6.58 -6.26 -3.08
C GLY A 45 -5.95 -7.33 -2.23
N ASN A 46 -4.79 -7.76 -2.68
CA ASN A 46 -3.88 -8.56 -1.89
C ASN A 46 -2.44 -8.19 -2.24
N GLY A 47 -1.54 -8.39 -1.30
CA GLY A 47 -0.15 -8.05 -1.51
C GLY A 47 0.81 -8.81 -0.64
N THR A 48 2.03 -8.97 -1.17
CA THR A 48 3.19 -9.48 -0.45
C THR A 48 4.29 -8.43 -0.49
N TRP A 49 5.12 -8.40 0.54
CA TRP A 49 6.28 -7.51 0.61
C TRP A 49 7.56 -8.31 0.29
N ALA A 50 8.30 -7.83 -0.70
CA ALA A 50 9.67 -8.26 -0.94
C ALA A 50 10.61 -7.17 -0.40
N ALA A 51 11.63 -7.57 0.36
CA ALA A 51 12.62 -6.65 0.89
C ALA A 51 14.04 -7.13 0.59
N SER A 52 14.92 -6.19 0.26
CA SER A 52 16.34 -6.43 0.03
C SER A 52 17.17 -5.41 0.82
N ALA A 53 18.20 -5.89 1.53
CA ALA A 53 19.10 -5.02 2.28
C ALA A 53 20.40 -4.83 1.49
N ARG A 54 20.89 -3.59 1.42
CA ARG A 54 22.20 -3.25 0.83
C ARG A 54 22.86 -2.15 1.64
N GLY A 55 23.97 -2.49 2.30
CA GLY A 55 24.71 -1.56 3.15
C GLY A 55 23.82 -0.96 4.24
N ASN A 56 23.77 0.38 4.31
CA ASN A 56 22.97 1.12 5.28
C ASN A 56 21.51 1.38 4.83
N SER A 57 20.95 0.52 3.97
CA SER A 57 19.61 0.71 3.41
C SER A 57 18.86 -0.60 3.20
N VAL A 58 17.53 -0.53 3.26
CA VAL A 58 16.60 -1.59 2.90
C VAL A 58 15.65 -1.06 1.83
N LYS A 59 15.57 -1.74 0.69
CA LYS A 59 14.58 -1.49 -0.36
C LYS A 59 13.46 -2.51 -0.24
N GLY A 60 12.24 -2.03 -0.04
CA GLY A 60 11.01 -2.81 -0.01
C GLY A 60 10.14 -2.54 -1.22
N GLN A 61 9.36 -3.51 -1.66
CA GLN A 61 8.31 -3.34 -2.65
C GLN A 61 7.13 -4.22 -2.28
N GLN A 62 5.93 -3.65 -2.29
CA GLN A 62 4.70 -4.44 -2.25
C GLN A 62 4.38 -4.86 -3.69
N THR A 63 4.19 -6.15 -3.90
CA THR A 63 3.65 -6.68 -5.15
C THR A 63 2.23 -7.17 -4.92
N GLY A 64 1.38 -7.11 -5.94
CA GLY A 64 -0.03 -7.44 -5.86
C GLY A 64 -0.90 -6.21 -6.07
N ALA A 65 -2.00 -6.40 -6.80
CA ALA A 65 -2.85 -5.33 -7.26
C ALA A 65 -3.69 -4.75 -6.12
N ASN A 66 -3.76 -3.42 -6.12
CA ASN A 66 -4.78 -2.62 -5.46
C ASN A 66 -5.87 -2.32 -6.48
N THR A 67 -7.14 -2.36 -6.10
CA THR A 67 -8.25 -2.13 -7.03
C THR A 67 -9.39 -1.40 -6.33
N VAL A 68 -9.84 -0.30 -6.93
CA VAL A 68 -11.06 0.41 -6.51
C VAL A 68 -12.09 0.27 -7.60
N ARG A 69 -13.26 -0.26 -7.26
CA ARG A 69 -14.44 -0.29 -8.14
C ARG A 69 -15.44 0.77 -7.68
N PHE A 70 -15.88 1.62 -8.60
CA PHE A 70 -16.89 2.66 -8.37
C PHE A 70 -18.26 2.16 -8.85
N SER A 71 -19.31 2.41 -8.08
CA SER A 71 -20.67 1.92 -8.42
C SER A 71 -21.47 2.84 -9.32
N HIS A 72 -21.03 4.09 -9.51
CA HIS A 72 -21.72 5.06 -10.36
C HIS A 72 -21.59 4.74 -11.85
N ASP A 73 -20.43 4.24 -12.28
CA ASP A 73 -20.07 4.01 -13.69
C ASP A 73 -19.34 2.67 -13.91
N ASP A 74 -19.32 1.79 -12.90
CA ASP A 74 -18.59 0.52 -12.91
C ASP A 74 -17.10 0.65 -13.23
N ALA A 75 -16.50 1.84 -13.09
CA ALA A 75 -15.07 2.04 -13.28
C ALA A 75 -14.28 1.19 -12.29
N GLU A 76 -13.28 0.45 -12.79
CA GLU A 76 -12.40 -0.37 -11.98
C GLU A 76 -10.95 0.06 -12.19
N VAL A 77 -10.42 0.84 -11.24
CA VAL A 77 -9.07 1.38 -11.29
C VAL A 77 -8.12 0.48 -10.51
N SER A 78 -7.10 -0.07 -11.17
CA SER A 78 -6.09 -0.92 -10.54
C SER A 78 -4.66 -0.36 -10.65
N TRP A 79 -3.83 -0.63 -9.64
CA TRP A 79 -2.42 -0.24 -9.61
C TRP A 79 -1.59 -1.14 -8.69
N GLU A 80 -0.26 -1.09 -8.86
CA GLU A 80 0.71 -1.62 -7.89
C GLU A 80 1.46 -0.48 -7.21
N MET A 81 1.93 -0.75 -5.99
CA MET A 81 2.67 0.25 -5.21
C MET A 81 4.11 0.42 -5.73
N PRO A 82 4.67 1.63 -5.62
CA PRO A 82 6.07 1.89 -5.95
C PRO A 82 6.98 1.21 -4.92
N TYR A 83 8.28 1.18 -5.18
CA TYR A 83 9.20 0.73 -4.15
C TYR A 83 9.36 1.79 -3.06
N LEU A 84 9.74 1.35 -1.86
CA LEU A 84 10.18 2.21 -0.78
C LEU A 84 11.62 1.88 -0.41
N THR A 85 12.36 2.88 0.04
CA THR A 85 13.71 2.72 0.58
C THR A 85 13.75 3.29 2.00
N ILE A 86 14.22 2.49 2.94
CA ILE A 86 14.57 2.91 4.30
C ILE A 86 16.09 3.07 4.35
N ARG A 87 16.58 4.26 4.65
CA ARG A 87 18.01 4.55 4.83
C ARG A 87 18.30 4.83 6.31
N GLY A 88 19.56 4.76 6.71
CA GLY A 88 19.94 4.93 8.11
C GLY A 88 19.51 3.74 8.97
N VAL A 89 19.57 2.53 8.42
CA VAL A 89 19.17 1.31 9.14
C VAL A 89 20.18 0.96 10.23
N LEU A 90 21.47 1.13 9.96
CA LEU A 90 22.58 0.85 10.87
C LEU A 90 23.12 2.11 11.54
N PHE A 91 23.33 3.19 10.78
CA PHE A 91 23.95 4.43 11.28
C PHE A 91 23.34 5.68 10.64
N GLY A 92 23.38 6.80 11.38
CA GLY A 92 22.81 8.08 10.95
C GLY A 92 21.30 8.17 11.16
N GLU A 93 20.70 9.26 10.69
CA GLU A 93 19.26 9.47 10.78
C GLU A 93 18.50 8.52 9.86
N ARG A 94 17.45 7.89 10.40
CA ARG A 94 16.60 6.97 9.66
C ARG A 94 15.49 7.73 8.95
N TYR A 95 15.37 7.53 7.65
CA TYR A 95 14.29 8.09 6.85
C TYR A 95 13.78 7.09 5.81
N LEU A 96 12.53 7.30 5.39
CA LEU A 96 11.83 6.50 4.39
C LEU A 96 11.59 7.38 3.15
N LYS A 97 11.76 6.80 1.97
CA LYS A 97 11.38 7.42 0.69
C LYS A 97 10.63 6.45 -0.19
N TYR A 98 9.54 6.90 -0.78
CA TYR A 98 8.98 6.24 -1.96
C TYR A 98 9.77 6.62 -3.20
N GLY A 99 9.83 5.71 -4.17
CA GLY A 99 10.42 6.00 -5.47
C GLY A 99 10.02 4.99 -6.54
N GLY A 100 10.16 5.39 -7.79
CA GLY A 100 9.81 4.58 -8.96
C GLY A 100 8.52 5.04 -9.60
N SER A 101 7.88 4.15 -10.36
CA SER A 101 6.68 4.48 -11.12
C SER A 101 5.51 3.60 -10.71
N MET A 102 4.32 4.17 -10.74
CA MET A 102 3.04 3.50 -10.59
C MET A 102 2.26 3.65 -11.90
N ARG A 103 1.46 2.65 -12.25
CA ARG A 103 0.52 2.74 -13.35
C ARG A 103 -0.88 2.44 -12.83
N PHE A 104 -1.75 3.44 -12.90
CA PHE A 104 -3.18 3.27 -12.67
C PHE A 104 -3.85 2.94 -14.00
N GLN A 105 -4.76 1.97 -14.00
CA GLN A 105 -5.44 1.50 -15.20
C GLN A 105 -6.93 1.29 -14.92
N ASP A 106 -7.77 1.84 -15.79
CA ASP A 106 -9.17 1.50 -15.95
C ASP A 106 -9.39 0.98 -17.36
N ALA A 107 -9.43 -0.35 -17.48
CA ALA A 107 -9.54 -1.01 -18.77
C ALA A 107 -10.92 -0.79 -19.43
N ALA A 108 -11.98 -0.63 -18.64
CA ALA A 108 -13.34 -0.47 -19.15
C ALA A 108 -13.51 0.87 -19.88
N HIS A 109 -12.87 1.92 -19.36
CA HIS A 109 -12.91 3.26 -19.94
C HIS A 109 -11.69 3.61 -20.80
N GLY A 110 -10.71 2.70 -20.89
CA GLY A 110 -9.47 2.92 -21.63
C GLY A 110 -8.59 4.02 -21.03
N LEU A 111 -8.70 4.26 -19.71
CA LEU A 111 -7.92 5.30 -19.03
C LEU A 111 -6.67 4.73 -18.39
N THR A 112 -5.57 5.45 -18.50
CA THR A 112 -4.33 5.13 -17.78
C THR A 112 -3.73 6.37 -17.13
N CYS A 113 -3.09 6.23 -15.98
CA CYS A 113 -2.29 7.29 -15.39
C CYS A 113 -0.92 6.73 -14.97
N ASP A 114 0.12 7.14 -15.68
CA ASP A 114 1.51 6.80 -15.36
C ASP A 114 2.07 7.84 -14.40
N VAL A 115 2.36 7.43 -13.17
CA VAL A 115 2.80 8.31 -12.07
C VAL A 115 4.21 7.97 -11.64
N ASP A 116 5.12 8.93 -11.81
CA ASP A 116 6.48 8.86 -11.33
C ASP A 116 6.62 9.53 -9.95
N ILE A 117 7.27 8.84 -9.02
CA ILE A 117 7.53 9.30 -7.65
C ILE A 117 9.04 9.39 -7.43
N ASP A 118 9.49 10.58 -7.04
CA ASP A 118 10.89 10.89 -6.72
C ASP A 118 11.88 10.41 -7.81
N THR A 119 11.44 10.32 -9.07
CA THR A 119 12.30 9.95 -10.19
C THR A 119 13.11 11.15 -10.65
N GLU A 120 14.25 10.92 -11.29
CA GLU A 120 15.05 11.96 -11.93
C GLU A 120 14.37 12.48 -13.22
N GLY A 121 13.10 12.89 -13.12
CA GLY A 121 12.32 13.50 -14.19
C GLY A 121 12.10 12.64 -15.45
N PRO A 122 11.22 13.07 -16.36
CA PRO A 122 11.00 12.39 -17.61
C PRO A 122 12.19 12.63 -18.56
N GLY A 123 12.90 11.55 -18.89
CA GLY A 123 13.54 11.41 -20.20
C GLY A 123 15.04 11.70 -20.27
N PHE A 124 15.81 10.60 -20.34
CA PHE A 124 17.13 10.52 -20.96
C PHE A 124 17.13 10.93 -22.47
N PHE A 125 16.02 11.48 -23.01
CA PHE A 125 15.82 11.80 -24.42
C PHE A 125 15.22 13.17 -24.75
N ARG A 126 15.00 14.10 -23.79
CA ARG A 126 14.33 15.38 -24.11
C ARG A 126 14.99 16.70 -23.71
N SER A 127 16.23 16.75 -23.24
CA SER A 127 16.83 18.06 -22.95
C SER A 127 18.36 18.09 -22.96
N PHE A 128 18.93 18.34 -24.15
CA PHE A 128 20.32 18.81 -24.29
C PHE A 128 20.48 20.32 -24.00
N PHE A 129 19.41 21.07 -23.71
CA PHE A 129 19.45 22.55 -23.60
C PHE A 129 18.79 23.18 -22.36
N ARG A 130 18.33 22.41 -21.37
CA ARG A 130 17.74 22.96 -20.13
C ARG A 130 18.68 22.66 -18.96
N ARG A 131 19.10 23.71 -18.21
CA ARG A 131 19.83 23.62 -16.93
C ARG A 131 19.26 22.46 -16.10
N LYS A 132 20.13 21.59 -15.56
CA LYS A 132 19.76 20.55 -14.58
C LYS A 132 18.89 21.19 -13.49
N LYS A 133 17.57 21.03 -13.59
CA LYS A 133 16.67 21.39 -12.50
C LYS A 133 17.05 20.44 -11.38
N ALA A 134 17.34 20.97 -10.18
CA ALA A 134 17.63 20.11 -9.03
C ALA A 134 16.49 19.10 -8.89
N HIS A 135 16.84 17.83 -8.65
CA HIS A 135 15.85 16.79 -8.36
C HIS A 135 14.96 17.28 -7.22
N ALA A 136 13.67 17.42 -7.52
CA ALA A 136 12.69 17.84 -6.53
C ALA A 136 12.39 16.62 -5.67
N GLN A 137 12.89 16.62 -4.45
CA GLN A 137 12.65 15.52 -3.52
C GLN A 137 11.15 15.38 -3.27
N ASP A 138 10.71 14.14 -3.15
CA ASP A 138 9.35 13.76 -2.81
C ASP A 138 8.31 14.22 -3.85
N ALA A 139 8.77 14.54 -5.06
CA ALA A 139 7.93 15.00 -6.15
C ALA A 139 7.11 13.86 -6.76
N VAL A 140 5.92 14.23 -7.23
CA VAL A 140 5.02 13.38 -8.01
C VAL A 140 4.82 14.03 -9.37
N HIS A 141 4.93 13.23 -10.43
CA HIS A 141 4.58 13.64 -11.78
C HIS A 141 3.83 12.50 -12.46
N GLY A 142 2.54 12.71 -12.71
CA GLY A 142 1.66 11.76 -13.37
C GLY A 142 1.13 12.28 -14.70
N VAL A 143 0.88 11.39 -15.65
CA VAL A 143 0.22 11.74 -16.91
C VAL A 143 -1.00 10.87 -17.10
N LEU A 144 -2.18 11.48 -17.08
CA LEU A 144 -3.46 10.85 -17.39
C LEU A 144 -3.63 10.78 -18.91
N ARG A 145 -3.97 9.59 -19.42
CA ARG A 145 -4.22 9.35 -20.83
C ARG A 145 -5.58 8.72 -21.06
N GLY A 146 -6.17 9.11 -22.17
CA GLY A 146 -7.41 8.51 -22.67
C GLY A 146 -7.16 7.25 -23.49
N LYS A 147 -8.26 6.72 -24.03
CA LYS A 147 -8.31 5.46 -24.77
C LYS A 147 -7.41 5.44 -26.00
N ASP A 148 -7.17 6.59 -26.62
CA ASP A 148 -6.37 6.73 -27.84
C ASP A 148 -4.92 7.13 -27.50
N GLY A 149 -4.56 7.15 -26.21
CA GLY A 149 -3.25 7.54 -25.69
C GLY A 149 -3.05 9.06 -25.63
N GLU A 150 -4.09 9.84 -25.95
CA GLU A 150 -4.10 11.28 -25.84
C GLU A 150 -3.89 11.71 -24.38
N GLU A 151 -3.09 12.73 -24.16
CA GLU A 151 -2.87 13.30 -22.84
C GLU A 151 -4.10 14.08 -22.40
N LEU A 152 -4.75 13.63 -21.32
CA LEU A 152 -5.94 14.26 -20.77
C LEU A 152 -5.59 15.27 -19.69
N ASP A 153 -4.61 15.00 -18.82
CA ASP A 153 -4.10 15.95 -17.83
C ASP A 153 -2.76 15.49 -17.23
N VAL A 154 -2.13 16.37 -16.47
CA VAL A 154 -0.89 16.11 -15.73
C VAL A 154 -1.15 16.28 -14.24
N LEU A 155 -0.79 15.26 -13.45
CA LEU A 155 -0.77 15.28 -11.99
C LEU A 155 0.60 15.77 -11.54
N THR A 156 0.66 16.79 -10.70
CA THR A 156 1.92 17.23 -10.08
C THR A 156 1.78 17.41 -8.58
N GLY A 157 2.89 17.57 -7.88
CA GLY A 157 2.92 17.90 -6.47
C GLY A 157 3.97 17.11 -5.72
N SER A 158 3.68 16.79 -4.46
CA SER A 158 4.52 15.98 -3.61
C SER A 158 3.69 15.04 -2.74
N TRP A 159 4.12 13.78 -2.65
CA TRP A 159 3.44 12.75 -1.87
C TRP A 159 3.43 13.03 -0.36
N LEU A 160 4.17 14.04 0.11
CA LEU A 160 4.20 14.50 1.49
C LEU A 160 3.31 15.71 1.78
N SER A 161 2.84 16.44 0.76
CA SER A 161 2.17 17.73 1.00
C SER A 161 0.89 17.94 0.20
N HIS A 162 0.90 17.72 -1.12
CA HIS A 162 -0.26 18.01 -1.96
C HIS A 162 -0.14 17.33 -3.33
N LEU A 163 -1.27 17.11 -3.98
CA LEU A 163 -1.37 16.64 -5.37
C LEU A 163 -2.37 17.49 -6.12
N GLU A 164 -2.06 17.85 -7.36
CA GLU A 164 -2.84 18.79 -8.16
C GLU A 164 -2.91 18.36 -9.63
N TRP A 165 -4.09 18.50 -10.22
CA TRP A 165 -4.27 18.45 -11.67
C TRP A 165 -3.96 19.81 -12.28
N GLU A 166 -3.16 19.86 -13.34
CA GLU A 166 -2.74 21.12 -13.92
C GLU A 166 -3.87 21.86 -14.64
N LYS A 167 -4.46 21.30 -15.70
CA LYS A 167 -5.36 22.08 -16.58
C LYS A 167 -6.41 21.27 -17.34
N GLY A 168 -6.17 19.99 -17.60
CA GLY A 168 -6.91 19.22 -18.60
C GLY A 168 -8.27 18.71 -18.17
N VAL A 169 -8.41 18.12 -16.97
CA VAL A 169 -9.70 17.63 -16.46
C VAL A 169 -10.51 18.71 -15.71
N CYS A 170 -9.91 19.88 -15.46
CA CYS A 170 -10.49 20.94 -14.64
C CYS A 170 -10.72 22.26 -15.39
N ASN A 171 -11.06 22.20 -16.69
CA ASN A 171 -11.42 23.35 -17.53
C ASN A 171 -10.35 24.47 -17.53
N GLY A 172 -9.08 24.09 -17.64
CA GLY A 172 -7.94 25.02 -17.68
C GLY A 172 -7.50 25.58 -16.33
N LYS A 173 -8.07 25.11 -15.22
CA LYS A 173 -7.73 25.55 -13.86
C LYS A 173 -6.95 24.47 -13.11
N LEU A 174 -5.94 24.92 -12.37
CA LEU A 174 -5.24 24.11 -11.38
C LEU A 174 -6.25 23.66 -10.32
N HIS A 175 -6.25 22.37 -10.00
CA HIS A 175 -7.16 21.79 -9.01
C HIS A 175 -6.41 20.88 -8.06
N THR A 176 -6.32 21.30 -6.80
CA THR A 176 -5.75 20.48 -5.71
C THR A 176 -6.69 19.33 -5.38
N VAL A 177 -6.27 18.10 -5.67
CA VAL A 177 -7.05 16.88 -5.39
C VAL A 177 -6.77 16.28 -4.02
N TRP A 178 -5.59 16.56 -3.48
CA TRP A 178 -5.22 16.12 -2.14
C TRP A 178 -4.27 17.14 -1.51
N ASP A 179 -4.44 17.36 -0.21
CA ASP A 179 -3.64 18.27 0.61
C ASP A 179 -3.46 17.64 2.00
N ALA A 180 -2.21 17.40 2.40
CA ALA A 180 -1.86 16.69 3.63
C ALA A 180 -2.31 17.43 4.91
N VAL A 181 -2.43 18.76 4.86
CA VAL A 181 -2.83 19.58 6.02
C VAL A 181 -4.35 19.62 6.13
N LYS A 182 -5.07 19.63 5.00
CA LYS A 182 -6.53 19.73 4.97
C LYS A 182 -7.25 18.38 5.04
N THR A 183 -6.59 17.30 4.64
CA THR A 183 -7.22 15.97 4.60
C THR A 183 -7.22 15.35 5.99
N PRO A 184 -8.39 15.05 6.59
CA PRO A 184 -8.45 14.40 7.89
C PRO A 184 -7.86 12.98 7.81
N VAL A 185 -7.12 12.59 8.85
CA VAL A 185 -6.54 11.25 8.98
C VAL A 185 -7.28 10.50 10.08
N ASP A 186 -8.33 9.79 9.67
CA ASP A 186 -9.07 8.91 10.55
C ASP A 186 -8.45 7.52 10.63
N ARG A 187 -8.67 6.84 11.75
CA ARG A 187 -8.31 5.44 11.94
C ARG A 187 -9.57 4.60 12.03
N ALA A 188 -9.54 3.41 11.45
CA ALA A 188 -10.60 2.43 11.65
C ALA A 188 -10.72 2.09 13.14
N ILE A 189 -11.95 2.19 13.65
CA ILE A 189 -12.34 1.71 14.97
C ILE A 189 -12.58 0.21 14.83
N ALA A 190 -11.82 -0.57 15.57
CA ALA A 190 -11.88 -2.01 15.48
C ALA A 190 -13.21 -2.56 16.02
N GLU A 191 -13.74 -3.61 15.39
CA GLU A 191 -15.00 -4.24 15.76
C GLU A 191 -14.97 -4.71 17.22
N ARG A 192 -16.09 -4.56 17.94
CA ARG A 192 -16.20 -4.98 19.33
C ARG A 192 -16.25 -6.51 19.43
N GLU A 193 -17.06 -7.13 18.58
CA GLU A 193 -17.22 -8.58 18.51
C GLU A 193 -16.30 -9.16 17.43
N ALA A 194 -15.00 -9.15 17.73
CA ALA A 194 -13.99 -9.59 16.78
C ALA A 194 -13.77 -11.09 16.79
N LEU A 195 -13.35 -11.60 15.63
CA LEU A 195 -12.95 -13.00 15.49
C LEU A 195 -11.80 -13.33 16.47
N PRO A 196 -11.69 -14.57 16.97
CA PRO A 196 -10.57 -14.99 17.80
C PRO A 196 -9.19 -14.82 17.13
N SER A 197 -9.16 -14.80 15.79
CA SER A 197 -7.98 -14.54 14.97
C SER A 197 -7.61 -13.06 14.85
N ASP A 198 -8.38 -12.14 15.46
CA ASP A 198 -8.11 -10.71 15.39
C ASP A 198 -6.74 -10.37 16.00
N CYS A 199 -5.96 -9.58 15.28
CA CYS A 199 -4.59 -9.23 15.65
C CYS A 199 -4.49 -8.53 17.01
N ARG A 200 -5.56 -7.93 17.53
CA ARG A 200 -5.57 -7.31 18.88
C ARG A 200 -5.46 -8.34 20.00
N PHE A 201 -5.80 -9.60 19.75
CA PHE A 201 -5.67 -10.68 20.72
C PHE A 201 -4.28 -11.34 20.69
N ARG A 202 -3.39 -10.89 19.80
CA ARG A 202 -2.01 -11.37 19.77
C ARG A 202 -1.24 -10.94 21.01
N ASN A 203 -0.88 -11.92 21.83
CA ASN A 203 -0.17 -11.72 23.09
C ASN A 203 1.14 -10.95 22.92
N ASP A 204 1.91 -11.22 21.86
CA ASP A 204 3.15 -10.50 21.57
C ASP A 204 2.91 -9.01 21.29
N LEU A 205 1.86 -8.66 20.55
CA LEU A 205 1.47 -7.27 20.29
C LEU A 205 0.91 -6.59 21.55
N VAL A 206 0.13 -7.29 22.35
CA VAL A 206 -0.39 -6.78 23.63
C VAL A 206 0.77 -6.45 24.58
N GLN A 207 1.74 -7.35 24.73
CA GLN A 207 2.91 -7.14 25.60
C GLN A 207 3.86 -6.07 25.08
N LEU A 208 3.96 -5.92 23.75
CA LEU A 208 4.72 -4.84 23.12
C LEU A 208 4.07 -3.49 23.43
N LYS A 209 2.73 -3.39 23.33
CA LYS A 209 1.97 -2.18 23.62
C LYS A 209 2.06 -1.75 25.08
N THR A 210 2.15 -2.70 26.02
CA THR A 210 2.30 -2.43 27.46
C THR A 210 3.76 -2.20 27.89
N GLY A 211 4.72 -2.18 26.96
CA GLY A 211 6.11 -1.80 27.21
C GLY A 211 7.02 -2.92 27.72
N THR A 212 6.57 -4.17 27.70
CA THR A 212 7.37 -5.32 28.16
C THR A 212 8.12 -5.99 27.00
N LEU A 213 9.24 -5.40 26.56
CA LEU A 213 9.99 -5.87 25.37
C LEU A 213 10.41 -7.35 25.46
N ASP A 214 10.99 -7.77 26.58
CA ASP A 214 11.44 -9.16 26.75
C ASP A 214 10.27 -10.15 26.72
N ALA A 215 9.16 -9.77 27.34
CA ALA A 215 7.97 -10.59 27.36
C ALA A 215 7.37 -10.69 25.95
N ALA A 216 7.22 -9.55 25.25
CA ALA A 216 6.75 -9.49 23.87
C ALA A 216 7.61 -10.35 22.95
N GLN A 217 8.94 -10.32 23.12
CA GLN A 217 9.86 -11.14 22.36
C GLN A 217 9.67 -12.64 22.65
N ARG A 218 9.48 -13.05 23.92
CA ARG A 218 9.18 -14.46 24.26
C ARG A 218 7.87 -14.92 23.64
N ALA A 219 6.79 -14.15 23.83
CA ALA A 219 5.47 -14.44 23.27
C ALA A 219 5.52 -14.54 21.73
N LYS A 220 6.32 -13.70 21.08
CA LYS A 220 6.55 -13.77 19.63
C LYS A 220 7.23 -15.07 19.23
N VAL A 221 8.29 -15.48 19.92
CA VAL A 221 8.98 -16.75 19.62
C VAL A 221 8.06 -17.94 19.81
N GLU A 222 7.28 -17.97 20.89
CA GLU A 222 6.28 -19.02 21.15
C GLU A 222 5.26 -19.11 20.01
N LEU A 223 4.70 -17.96 19.59
CA LEU A 223 3.74 -17.91 18.48
C LEU A 223 4.34 -18.41 17.16
N GLU A 224 5.57 -18.01 16.83
CA GLU A 224 6.25 -18.49 15.63
C GLU A 224 6.53 -20.01 15.68
N GLN A 225 6.82 -20.56 16.86
CA GLN A 225 7.00 -22.01 17.03
C GLN A 225 5.69 -22.77 16.78
N VAL A 226 4.57 -22.29 17.31
CA VAL A 226 3.23 -22.86 17.05
C VAL A 226 2.93 -22.85 15.55
N GLN A 227 3.21 -21.73 14.87
CA GLN A 227 2.99 -21.61 13.43
C GLN A 227 3.86 -22.59 12.61
N ARG A 228 5.13 -22.79 13.00
CA ARG A 228 6.02 -23.75 12.35
C ARG A 228 5.54 -25.20 12.56
N ALA A 229 5.05 -25.52 13.76
CA ALA A 229 4.50 -26.84 14.08
C ALA A 229 3.22 -27.13 13.27
N ASP A 230 2.28 -26.19 13.23
CA ASP A 230 1.06 -26.29 12.40
C ASP A 230 1.39 -26.50 10.92
N ARG A 231 2.31 -25.71 10.36
CA ARG A 231 2.74 -25.86 8.96
C ARG A 231 3.29 -27.27 8.68
N ARG A 232 4.06 -27.83 9.60
CA ARG A 232 4.59 -29.19 9.50
C ARG A 232 3.46 -30.22 9.49
N LEU A 233 2.51 -30.11 10.42
CA LEU A 233 1.35 -31.01 10.50
C LEU A 233 0.51 -30.97 9.23
N ARG A 234 0.22 -29.78 8.68
CA ARG A 234 -0.51 -29.64 7.41
C ARG A 234 0.25 -30.27 6.24
N SER A 235 1.58 -30.09 6.18
CA SER A 235 2.40 -30.73 5.14
C SER A 235 2.41 -32.26 5.24
N GLU A 236 2.50 -32.81 6.45
CA GLU A 236 2.43 -34.25 6.69
C GLU A 236 1.04 -34.81 6.34
N GLY A 237 -0.03 -34.11 6.71
CA GLY A 237 -1.41 -34.48 6.37
C GLY A 237 -1.66 -34.52 4.86
N LEU A 238 -1.19 -33.51 4.12
CA LEU A 238 -1.29 -33.47 2.66
C LEU A 238 -0.57 -34.66 2.00
N LYS A 239 0.64 -34.99 2.47
CA LYS A 239 1.39 -36.14 1.95
C LYS A 239 0.67 -37.48 2.16
N ARG A 240 0.03 -37.64 3.34
CA ARG A 240 -0.77 -38.84 3.64
C ARG A 240 -2.02 -38.94 2.78
N ALA A 241 -2.68 -37.82 2.49
CA ALA A 241 -3.88 -37.80 1.65
C ALA A 241 -3.57 -38.05 0.16
N SER A 242 -2.33 -37.78 -0.28
CA SER A 242 -1.86 -38.01 -1.65
C SER A 242 -1.24 -39.38 -1.90
N ALA A 243 -1.12 -40.23 -0.88
CA ALA A 243 -0.55 -41.58 -0.95
C ALA A 243 -1.65 -42.63 -0.92
#